data_AF-A0A2I0GTJ6-F1
#
_entry.id   AF-A0A2I0GTJ6-F1
#
_cell.length_a   1.000
_cell.length_b   1.000
_cell.length_c   1.000
_cell.angle_alpha   90.00
_cell.angle_beta   90.00
_cell.angle_gamma   90.00
#
_symmetry.space_group_name_H-M   'P 1'
#
loop_
_entity.id
_entity.type
_entity.pdbx_description
1 polymer ?
#
loop_
_entity_poly.entity_id
_entity_poly.type
_entity_poly.pdbx_seq_one_letter_code
_entity_poly.pdbx_strand_id
1 'polypeptide(L)'
;MQISYSDWLTPQFVYITLSAVVAVLIWIEGEMLKQTDGKLPQSKFFKVSSLLDTLWFFISVVILYVIDLTPLAIAVPAAYGIYTTFGWIYGTKLLKRKGIPDSPKDLVIPAKYIAYSQSFSLVFFALCLLVLSSAWLPTSPLQ
;
A
#
# COMPACT_ATOMS: atom_id res chain seq x y z
N MET A 1 -25.78 2.80 -18.91
CA MET A 1 -26.26 1.79 -17.94
C MET A 1 -25.83 2.27 -16.57
N GLN A 2 -26.72 2.91 -15.81
CA GLN A 2 -26.42 3.30 -14.42
C GLN A 2 -26.50 2.03 -13.56
N ILE A 3 -25.35 1.57 -13.09
CA ILE A 3 -25.30 0.47 -12.13
C ILE A 3 -25.76 1.07 -10.79
N SER A 4 -26.98 0.74 -10.38
CA SER A 4 -27.51 1.08 -9.06
C SER A 4 -26.75 0.27 -8.02
N TYR A 5 -25.63 0.78 -7.54
CA TYR A 5 -24.97 0.25 -6.36
C TYR A 5 -25.88 0.47 -5.14
N SER A 6 -26.00 -0.54 -4.27
CA SER A 6 -26.57 -0.34 -2.93
C SER A 6 -25.79 0.81 -2.25
N ASP A 7 -26.48 1.73 -1.55
CA ASP A 7 -25.92 3.02 -1.07
C ASP A 7 -24.60 2.94 -0.28
N TRP A 8 -24.20 1.75 0.18
CA TRP A 8 -22.95 1.51 0.91
C TRP A 8 -21.78 0.99 0.05
N LEU A 9 -22.02 0.46 -1.15
CA LEU A 9 -20.98 -0.19 -1.98
C LEU A 9 -20.47 0.75 -3.08
N THR A 10 -20.07 1.96 -2.71
CA THR A 10 -19.55 2.94 -3.65
C THR A 10 -18.16 2.54 -4.18
N PRO A 11 -17.76 2.96 -5.39
CA PRO A 11 -16.41 2.72 -5.91
C PRO A 11 -15.31 3.21 -4.96
N GLN A 12 -15.53 4.35 -4.28
CA GLN A 12 -14.65 4.84 -3.22
C GLN A 12 -14.55 3.83 -2.06
N PHE A 13 -15.69 3.39 -1.50
CA PHE A 13 -15.70 2.43 -0.39
C PHE A 13 -14.92 1.15 -0.73
N VAL A 14 -15.13 0.61 -1.94
CA VAL A 14 -14.42 -0.58 -2.43
C VAL A 14 -12.91 -0.32 -2.52
N TYR A 15 -12.51 0.78 -3.14
CA TYR A 15 -11.09 1.13 -3.29
C TYR A 15 -10.37 1.31 -1.94
N ILE A 16 -10.99 2.03 -0.99
CA ILE A 16 -10.38 2.29 0.32
C ILE A 16 -10.32 0.99 1.14
N THR A 17 -11.36 0.14 1.08
CA THR A 17 -11.36 -1.17 1.74
C THR A 17 -10.26 -2.07 1.21
N LEU A 18 -10.12 -2.17 -0.11
CA LEU A 18 -9.05 -2.97 -0.72
C LEU A 18 -7.67 -2.39 -0.43
N SER A 19 -7.54 -1.06 -0.34
CA SER A 19 -6.29 -0.41 0.09
C SER A 19 -5.90 -0.77 1.52
N ALA A 20 -6.87 -0.89 2.42
CA ALA A 20 -6.63 -1.39 3.78
C ALA A 20 -6.13 -2.85 3.76
N VAL A 21 -6.68 -3.69 2.90
CA VAL A 21 -6.20 -5.08 2.70
C VAL A 21 -4.76 -5.10 2.19
N VAL A 22 -4.43 -4.27 1.19
CA VAL A 22 -3.05 -4.14 0.68
C VAL A 22 -2.08 -3.69 1.79
N ALA A 23 -2.50 -2.78 2.66
CA ALA A 23 -1.69 -2.38 3.81
C ALA A 23 -1.35 -3.58 4.73
N VAL A 24 -2.32 -4.45 4.99
CA VAL A 24 -2.11 -5.68 5.77
C VAL A 24 -1.15 -6.64 5.04
N LEU A 25 -1.30 -6.79 3.72
CA LEU A 25 -0.42 -7.61 2.89
C LEU A 25 1.04 -7.14 2.96
N ILE A 26 1.29 -5.85 2.75
CA ILE A 26 2.63 -5.24 2.87
C ILE A 26 3.24 -5.52 4.26
N TRP A 27 2.43 -5.42 5.32
CA TRP A 27 2.89 -5.69 6.67
C TRP A 27 3.32 -7.14 6.86
N ILE A 28 2.50 -8.09 6.37
CA ILE A 28 2.76 -9.54 6.42
C ILE A 28 4.02 -9.87 5.60
N GLU A 29 4.18 -9.31 4.41
CA GLU A 29 5.40 -9.48 3.62
C GLU A 29 6.65 -9.06 4.38
N GLY A 30 6.57 -7.95 5.12
CA GLY A 30 7.65 -7.51 6.00
C GLY A 30 8.01 -8.54 7.07
N GLU A 31 7.01 -9.17 7.70
CA GLU A 31 7.25 -10.23 8.69
C GLU A 31 7.83 -11.49 8.04
N MET A 32 7.35 -11.88 6.87
CA MET A 32 7.90 -13.01 6.12
C MET A 32 9.37 -12.77 5.73
N LEU A 33 9.71 -11.55 5.32
CA LEU A 33 11.09 -11.17 5.02
C LEU A 33 11.98 -11.17 6.27
N LYS A 34 11.47 -10.80 7.45
CA LYS A 34 12.24 -10.91 8.70
C LYS A 34 12.55 -12.36 9.05
N GLN A 35 11.61 -13.28 8.80
CA GLN A 35 11.80 -14.71 9.08
C GLN A 35 12.84 -15.37 8.16
N THR A 36 13.18 -14.74 7.03
CA THR A 36 14.15 -15.22 6.04
C THR A 36 15.43 -14.38 6.00
N ASP A 37 15.70 -13.57 7.03
CA ASP A 37 16.84 -12.64 7.10
C ASP A 37 16.93 -11.69 5.89
N GLY A 38 15.78 -11.31 5.35
CA GLY A 38 15.63 -10.46 4.17
C GLY A 38 15.75 -11.20 2.83
N LYS A 39 15.99 -12.51 2.80
CA LYS A 39 15.94 -13.29 1.56
C LYS A 39 14.51 -13.44 1.07
N LEU A 40 14.30 -13.41 -0.24
CA LEU A 40 12.96 -13.55 -0.81
C LEU A 40 12.32 -14.91 -0.43
N PRO A 41 11.17 -14.93 0.28
CA PRO A 41 10.45 -16.16 0.56
C PRO A 41 10.04 -16.88 -0.72
N GLN A 42 10.16 -18.21 -0.75
CA GLN A 42 9.78 -19.02 -1.91
C GLN A 42 8.28 -19.34 -2.00
N SER A 43 7.49 -18.85 -1.03
CA SER A 43 6.07 -19.14 -0.97
C SER A 43 5.29 -18.49 -2.11
N LYS A 44 4.25 -19.18 -2.59
CA LYS A 44 3.33 -18.63 -3.62
C LYS A 44 2.60 -17.39 -3.11
N PHE A 45 2.24 -17.38 -1.83
CA PHE A 45 1.58 -16.24 -1.19
C PHE A 45 2.41 -14.96 -1.30
N PHE A 46 3.70 -15.01 -0.93
CA PHE A 46 4.59 -13.85 -1.02
C PHE A 46 4.66 -13.30 -2.45
N LYS A 47 4.81 -14.18 -3.45
CA LYS A 47 4.88 -13.77 -4.87
C LYS A 47 3.60 -13.08 -5.35
N VAL A 48 2.44 -13.60 -4.98
CA VAL A 48 1.14 -13.02 -5.36
C VAL A 48 0.92 -11.69 -4.64
N SER A 49 1.19 -11.66 -3.34
CA SER A 49 1.08 -10.46 -2.51
C SER A 49 1.96 -9.33 -3.06
N SER A 50 3.25 -9.59 -3.33
CA SER A 50 4.15 -8.53 -3.79
C SER A 50 3.79 -8.00 -5.17
N LEU A 51 3.17 -8.85 -6.00
CA LEU A 51 2.61 -8.44 -7.28
C LEU A 51 1.40 -7.53 -7.10
N LEU A 52 0.48 -7.87 -6.18
CA LEU A 52 -0.68 -7.04 -5.85
C LEU A 52 -0.23 -5.68 -5.32
N ASP A 53 0.73 -5.64 -4.40
CA ASP A 53 1.27 -4.40 -3.82
C ASP A 53 1.87 -3.49 -4.91
N THR A 54 2.63 -4.07 -5.84
CA THR A 54 3.21 -3.34 -6.97
C THR A 54 2.12 -2.83 -7.92
N LEU A 55 1.14 -3.67 -8.24
CA LEU A 55 0.02 -3.30 -9.12
C LEU A 55 -0.85 -2.20 -8.50
N TRP A 56 -0.97 -2.20 -7.17
CA TRP A 56 -1.79 -1.24 -6.43
C TRP A 56 -1.31 0.21 -6.62
N PHE A 57 -0.03 0.42 -6.91
CA PHE A 57 0.49 1.74 -7.27
C PHE A 57 -0.19 2.27 -8.54
N PHE A 58 -0.22 1.47 -9.60
CA PHE A 58 -0.84 1.86 -10.86
C PHE A 58 -2.36 2.02 -10.71
N ILE A 59 -3.00 1.13 -9.96
CA ILE A 59 -4.42 1.25 -9.64
C ILE A 59 -4.67 2.58 -8.91
N SER A 60 -3.87 2.91 -7.90
CA SER A 60 -4.02 4.15 -7.12
C SER A 60 -3.85 5.40 -7.98
N VAL A 61 -2.92 5.39 -8.94
CA VAL A 61 -2.78 6.48 -9.91
C VAL A 61 -4.02 6.60 -10.80
N VAL A 62 -4.53 5.49 -11.34
CA VAL A 62 -5.74 5.51 -12.19
C VAL A 62 -6.96 6.02 -11.42
N ILE A 63 -7.12 5.58 -10.16
CA ILE A 63 -8.27 5.92 -9.32
C ILE A 63 -8.40 7.44 -9.10
N LEU A 64 -7.27 8.16 -9.02
CA LEU A 64 -7.26 9.64 -8.92
C LEU A 64 -7.99 10.34 -10.08
N TYR A 65 -8.15 9.69 -11.23
CA TYR A 65 -8.75 10.27 -12.43
C TYR A 65 -10.07 9.61 -12.85
N VAL A 66 -10.42 8.47 -12.26
CA VAL A 66 -11.57 7.65 -12.69
C VAL A 66 -12.73 7.68 -11.70
N ILE A 67 -12.47 7.97 -10.41
CA ILE A 67 -13.49 8.00 -9.37
C ILE A 67 -13.53 9.38 -8.72
N ASP A 68 -14.73 9.88 -8.47
CA ASP A 68 -14.96 11.08 -7.65
C ASP A 68 -14.73 10.75 -6.16
N LEU A 69 -13.49 10.99 -5.71
CA LEU A 69 -13.11 10.83 -4.31
C LEU A 69 -13.46 12.07 -3.50
N THR A 70 -13.92 11.87 -2.26
CA THR A 70 -14.03 12.98 -1.30
C THR A 70 -12.65 13.57 -1.01
N PRO A 71 -12.55 14.86 -0.59
CA PRO A 71 -11.26 15.50 -0.32
C PRO A 71 -10.35 14.70 0.63
N LEU A 72 -10.93 14.06 1.65
CA LEU A 72 -10.20 13.20 2.57
C LEU A 72 -9.76 11.88 1.90
N ALA A 73 -10.60 11.28 1.06
CA ALA A 73 -10.29 10.02 0.39
C ALA A 73 -9.16 10.14 -0.65
N ILE A 74 -8.94 11.32 -1.24
CA ILE A 74 -7.79 11.61 -2.11
C ILE A 74 -6.44 11.36 -1.41
N ALA A 75 -6.40 11.51 -0.08
CA ALA A 75 -5.19 11.24 0.69
C ALA A 75 -4.70 9.79 0.57
N VAL A 76 -5.60 8.82 0.36
CA VAL A 76 -5.23 7.39 0.25
C VAL A 76 -4.38 7.10 -1.00
N PRO A 77 -4.83 7.34 -2.24
CA PRO A 77 -4.00 7.10 -3.42
C PRO A 77 -2.76 8.00 -3.44
N ALA A 78 -2.86 9.25 -2.95
CA ALA A 78 -1.72 10.17 -2.88
C ALA A 78 -0.64 9.66 -1.91
N ALA A 79 -1.02 9.26 -0.69
CA ALA A 79 -0.09 8.68 0.28
C ALA A 79 0.55 7.41 -0.28
N TYR A 80 -0.24 6.51 -0.85
CA TYR A 80 0.30 5.28 -1.44
C TYR A 80 1.35 5.59 -2.52
N GLY A 81 1.00 6.46 -3.48
CA GLY A 81 1.89 6.85 -4.57
C GLY A 81 3.21 7.47 -4.09
N ILE A 82 3.14 8.40 -3.12
CA ILE A 82 4.32 9.05 -2.53
C ILE A 82 5.21 7.98 -1.87
N TYR A 83 4.66 7.18 -0.96
CA TYR A 83 5.45 6.23 -0.18
C TYR A 83 6.03 5.10 -1.03
N THR A 84 5.32 4.61 -2.04
CA THR A 84 5.85 3.61 -2.98
C THR A 84 7.02 4.19 -3.78
N THR A 85 6.87 5.41 -4.30
CA THR A 85 7.93 6.07 -5.08
C THR A 85 9.19 6.30 -4.24
N PHE A 86 9.03 6.84 -3.02
CA PHE A 86 10.14 7.02 -2.08
C PHE A 86 10.72 5.67 -1.62
N GLY A 87 9.88 4.64 -1.49
CA GLY A 87 10.30 3.28 -1.22
C GLY A 87 11.27 2.78 -2.29
N TRP A 88 10.92 2.88 -3.57
CA TRP A 88 11.81 2.46 -4.66
C TRP A 88 13.13 3.24 -4.67
N ILE A 89 13.09 4.56 -4.46
CA ILE A 89 14.30 5.39 -4.36
C ILE A 89 15.17 4.94 -3.17
N TYR A 90 14.55 4.68 -2.02
CA TYR A 90 15.25 4.26 -0.81
C TYR A 90 15.84 2.85 -0.95
N GLY A 91 15.07 1.91 -1.49
CA GLY A 91 15.47 0.53 -1.75
C GLY A 91 16.65 0.46 -2.72
N THR A 92 16.57 1.16 -3.86
CA THR A 92 17.67 1.23 -4.83
C THR A 92 18.94 1.84 -4.23
N LYS A 93 18.82 2.90 -3.43
CA LYS A 93 19.96 3.51 -2.72
C LYS A 93 20.60 2.55 -1.72
N LEU A 94 19.81 1.75 -1.01
CA LEU A 94 20.33 0.77 -0.05
C LEU A 94 21.00 -0.42 -0.75
N LEU A 95 20.44 -0.90 -1.86
CA LEU A 95 21.04 -1.96 -2.67
C LEU A 95 22.38 -1.53 -3.25
N LYS A 96 22.47 -0.31 -3.80
CA LYS A 96 23.74 0.26 -4.31
C LYS A 96 24.84 0.30 -3.25
N ARG A 97 24.51 0.48 -1.97
CA ARG A 97 25.50 0.51 -0.87
C ARG A 97 26.02 -0.86 -0.48
N LYS A 98 25.25 -1.92 -0.69
CA LYS A 98 25.63 -3.30 -0.33
C LYS A 98 26.25 -4.09 -1.50
N GLY A 99 26.25 -3.52 -2.69
CA GLY A 99 26.59 -4.22 -3.93
C GLY A 99 25.35 -4.85 -4.55
N ILE A 100 25.22 -4.74 -5.88
CA ILE A 100 24.16 -5.41 -6.63
C ILE A 100 24.58 -6.87 -6.79
N PRO A 101 23.80 -7.85 -6.30
CA PRO A 101 24.17 -9.26 -6.41
C PRO A 101 24.14 -9.72 -7.87
N ASP A 102 25.02 -10.67 -8.21
CA ASP A 102 25.12 -11.24 -9.56
C ASP A 102 23.89 -12.07 -9.94
N SER A 103 23.12 -12.54 -8.96
CA SER A 103 21.87 -13.28 -9.17
C SER A 103 20.71 -12.76 -8.31
N PRO A 104 19.46 -12.80 -8.82
CA PRO A 104 18.27 -12.44 -8.02
C PRO A 104 18.05 -13.32 -6.78
N LYS A 105 18.63 -14.52 -6.75
CA LYS A 105 18.52 -15.45 -5.60
C LYS A 105 19.36 -15.00 -4.41
N ASP A 106 20.40 -14.21 -4.68
CA ASP A 106 21.29 -13.67 -3.65
C ASP A 106 20.84 -12.27 -3.19
N LEU A 107 19.68 -11.81 -3.68
CA LEU A 107 19.09 -10.55 -3.25
C LEU A 107 18.60 -10.65 -1.80
N VAL A 108 19.25 -9.87 -0.94
CA VAL A 108 18.85 -9.68 0.45
C VAL A 108 18.25 -8.30 0.61
N ILE A 109 16.96 -8.25 0.93
CA ILE A 109 16.24 -7.02 1.21
C ILE A 109 16.79 -6.42 2.52
N PRO A 110 17.28 -5.17 2.52
CA PRO A 110 17.84 -4.57 3.72
C PRO A 110 16.81 -4.41 4.84
N ALA A 111 17.16 -4.76 6.08
CA ALA A 111 16.28 -4.63 7.25
C ALA A 111 15.69 -3.21 7.42
N LYS A 112 16.44 -2.16 7.06
CA LYS A 112 15.94 -0.77 7.08
C LYS A 112 14.83 -0.52 6.07
N TYR A 113 14.88 -1.17 4.91
CA TYR A 113 13.81 -1.11 3.91
C TYR A 113 12.56 -1.87 4.40
N ILE A 114 12.75 -3.04 5.01
CA ILE A 114 11.64 -3.83 5.59
C ILE A 114 10.92 -3.01 6.66
N ALA A 115 11.67 -2.41 7.59
CA ALA A 115 11.10 -1.55 8.64
C ALA A 115 10.36 -0.34 8.06
N TYR A 116 10.93 0.32 7.04
CA TYR A 116 10.27 1.41 6.33
C TYR A 116 8.92 0.97 5.75
N SER A 117 8.87 -0.16 5.04
CA SER A 117 7.63 -0.66 4.42
C SER A 117 6.56 -1.01 5.46
N GLN A 118 6.94 -1.62 6.59
CA GLN A 118 5.99 -1.94 7.67
C GLN A 118 5.50 -0.70 8.42
N SER A 119 6.36 0.29 8.65
CA SER A 119 5.92 1.57 9.23
C SER A 119 4.95 2.29 8.30
N PHE A 120 5.26 2.32 7.00
CA PHE A 120 4.34 2.85 5.99
C PHE A 120 3.00 2.12 6.02
N SER A 121 3.02 0.78 5.99
CA SER A 121 1.79 0.00 5.93
C SER A 121 0.88 0.21 7.13
N LEU A 122 1.42 0.36 8.34
CA LEU A 122 0.65 0.68 9.53
C LEU A 122 -0.01 2.06 9.45
N VAL A 123 0.74 3.09 9.05
CA VAL A 123 0.22 4.46 8.90
C VAL A 123 -0.82 4.51 7.78
N PHE A 124 -0.56 3.82 6.67
CA PHE A 124 -1.47 3.74 5.54
C PHE A 124 -2.76 2.99 5.89
N PHE A 125 -2.68 1.91 6.65
CA PHE A 125 -3.84 1.20 7.18
C PHE A 125 -4.68 2.09 8.08
N ALA A 126 -4.05 2.81 9.01
CA ALA A 126 -4.74 3.76 9.89
C ALA A 126 -5.44 4.87 9.09
N LEU A 127 -4.80 5.39 8.04
CA LEU A 127 -5.42 6.35 7.12
C LEU A 127 -6.66 5.74 6.43
N CYS A 128 -6.58 4.51 5.93
CA CYS A 128 -7.72 3.83 5.31
C CYS A 128 -8.89 3.68 6.31
N LEU A 129 -8.62 3.26 7.55
CA LEU A 129 -9.63 3.17 8.61
C LEU A 129 -10.24 4.53 8.96
N LEU A 130 -9.44 5.59 8.98
CA LEU A 130 -9.92 6.95 9.18
C LEU A 130 -10.89 7.37 8.06
N VAL A 131 -10.53 7.13 6.80
CA VAL A 131 -11.39 7.46 5.66
C VAL A 131 -12.68 6.64 5.69
N LEU A 132 -12.61 5.34 5.98
CA LEU A 132 -13.80 4.48 6.11
C LEU A 132 -14.71 4.89 7.26
N SER A 133 -14.13 5.32 8.39
CA SER A 133 -14.91 5.78 9.56
C SER A 133 -15.38 7.22 9.44
N SER A 134 -14.85 8.01 8.50
CA SER A 134 -15.20 9.44 8.34
C SER A 134 -16.68 9.71 8.07
N ALA A 135 -17.40 8.76 7.46
CA ALA A 135 -18.85 8.84 7.28
C ALA A 135 -19.64 8.84 8.61
N TRP A 136 -19.02 8.35 9.69
CA TRP A 136 -19.59 8.23 11.02
C TRP A 136 -19.02 9.26 11.99
N LEU A 137 -18.02 10.04 11.57
CA LEU A 137 -17.49 11.13 12.37
C LEU A 137 -18.46 12.31 12.30
N PRO A 138 -18.87 12.90 13.44
CA PRO A 138 -19.68 14.11 13.43
C PRO A 138 -18.85 15.24 12.80
N THR A 139 -19.13 15.54 11.54
CA THR A 139 -18.66 16.77 10.92
C THR A 139 -19.64 17.85 11.34
N SER A 140 -19.35 18.55 12.44
CA SER A 140 -20.03 19.81 12.72
C SER A 140 -19.83 20.71 11.50
N PRO A 141 -20.89 21.20 10.84
CA PRO A 141 -20.72 22.27 9.89
C PRO A 141 -20.25 23.47 10.70
N LEU A 142 -19.00 23.90 10.50
CA LEU A 142 -18.60 25.25 10.85
C LEU A 142 -19.46 26.17 9.98
N GLN A 143 -20.53 26.70 10.59
CA GLN A 143 -21.30 27.84 10.09
C GLN A 143 -20.44 29.10 10.16
#